data_AF-A0A843BSY9-F1
#
_entry.id   AF-A0A843BSY9-F1
#
_cell.length_a   1.000
_cell.length_b   1.000
_cell.length_c   1.000
_cell.angle_alpha   90.00
_cell.angle_beta   90.00
_cell.angle_gamma   90.00
#
_symmetry.space_group_name_H-M   'P 1'
#
loop_
_entity.id
_entity.type
_entity.pdbx_description
1 polymer ?
#
loop_
_entity_poly.entity_id
_entity_poly.type
_entity_poly.pdbx_seq_one_letter_code
_entity_poly.pdbx_strand_id
1 'polypeptide(L)'
;MCAKSSIIQNKRQGLKFCKICQCLVDDVEEHMNRKHPKYAEYLQKREEKETLSICGYCGRLIKDWRAHVQGSHPELIAAYARKKKPKEDDEEEDFSQMFNL
;
A
#
# COMPACT_ATOMS: atom_id res chain seq x y z
N MET A 1 -40.22 22.53 -3.18
CA MET A 1 -39.81 21.24 -2.60
C MET A 1 -38.32 21.28 -2.31
N CYS A 2 -37.91 20.89 -1.10
CA CYS A 2 -36.58 21.12 -0.57
C CYS A 2 -35.54 20.21 -1.25
N ALA A 3 -34.56 20.80 -1.96
CA ALA A 3 -33.50 20.09 -2.72
C ALA A 3 -32.52 19.26 -1.86
N LYS A 4 -32.77 19.15 -0.55
CA LYS A 4 -31.98 18.35 0.39
C LYS A 4 -32.36 16.87 0.41
N SER A 5 -33.53 16.47 -0.11
CA SER A 5 -34.01 15.08 0.01
C SER A 5 -33.39 14.10 -1.00
N SER A 6 -33.07 14.55 -2.22
CA SER A 6 -32.54 13.67 -3.28
C SER A 6 -31.10 13.22 -3.02
N ILE A 7 -30.29 14.02 -2.30
CA ILE A 7 -28.92 13.64 -1.94
C ILE A 7 -28.90 12.56 -0.84
N ILE A 8 -29.87 12.58 0.08
CA ILE A 8 -29.89 11.71 1.26
C ILE A 8 -30.48 10.32 0.97
N GLN A 9 -31.41 10.21 0.01
CA GLN A 9 -31.92 8.91 -0.45
C GLN A 9 -30.92 8.12 -1.31
N ASN A 10 -29.91 8.78 -1.88
CA ASN A 10 -28.98 8.21 -2.86
C ASN A 10 -27.88 7.29 -2.29
N LYS A 11 -27.65 7.28 -0.96
CA LYS A 11 -26.65 6.38 -0.35
C LYS A 11 -27.07 4.90 -0.34
N ARG A 12 -28.35 4.58 -0.59
CA ARG A 12 -28.92 3.22 -0.48
C ARG A 12 -29.02 2.44 -1.79
N GLN A 13 -28.88 3.08 -2.96
CA GLN A 13 -29.21 2.46 -4.26
C GLN A 13 -28.02 2.16 -5.19
N GLY A 14 -26.78 2.35 -4.75
CA GLY A 14 -25.61 1.92 -5.54
C GLY A 14 -25.45 2.66 -6.89
N LEU A 15 -26.09 3.82 -7.06
CA LEU A 15 -25.95 4.64 -8.26
C LEU A 15 -24.50 5.12 -8.39
N LYS A 16 -23.88 4.79 -9.51
CA LYS A 16 -22.51 5.21 -9.81
C LYS A 16 -22.54 6.48 -10.66
N PHE A 17 -21.67 7.42 -10.33
CA PHE A 17 -21.51 8.66 -11.08
C PHE A 17 -20.07 8.76 -11.58
N CYS A 18 -19.91 9.25 -12.81
CA CYS A 18 -18.59 9.56 -13.32
C CYS A 18 -18.05 10.82 -12.63
N LYS A 19 -16.85 10.73 -12.05
CA LYS A 19 -16.23 11.80 -11.25
C LYS A 19 -15.84 13.05 -12.07
N ILE A 20 -15.83 12.96 -13.40
CA ILE A 20 -15.41 14.04 -14.31
C ILE A 20 -16.63 14.80 -14.84
N CYS A 21 -17.53 14.11 -15.55
CA CYS A 21 -18.75 14.72 -16.10
C CYS A 21 -19.89 14.86 -15.08
N GLN A 22 -19.77 14.22 -13.90
CA GLN A 22 -20.85 14.08 -12.89
C GLN A 22 -22.14 13.45 -13.44
N CYS A 23 -22.04 12.76 -14.57
CA CYS A 23 -23.15 12.08 -15.21
C CYS A 23 -23.39 10.71 -14.55
N LEU A 24 -24.66 10.31 -14.46
CA LEU A 24 -25.07 9.01 -13.93
C LEU A 24 -24.63 7.92 -14.91
N VAL A 25 -24.00 6.86 -14.40
CA VAL A 25 -23.42 5.78 -15.21
C VAL A 25 -23.67 4.43 -14.55
N ASP A 26 -23.96 3.41 -15.36
CA ASP A 26 -24.14 2.04 -14.87
C ASP A 26 -22.78 1.36 -14.60
N ASP A 27 -21.83 1.59 -15.51
CA ASP A 27 -20.43 1.17 -15.39
C ASP A 27 -19.49 2.38 -15.51
N VAL A 28 -18.69 2.59 -14.48
CA VAL A 28 -17.73 3.68 -14.39
C VAL A 28 -16.51 3.38 -15.25
N GLU A 29 -16.05 2.13 -15.31
CA GLU A 29 -14.83 1.77 -16.06
C GLU A 29 -15.07 1.92 -17.56
N GLU A 30 -16.17 1.36 -18.08
CA GLU A 30 -16.52 1.51 -19.50
C GLU A 30 -16.71 2.99 -19.88
N HIS A 31 -17.44 3.74 -19.05
CA HIS A 31 -17.65 5.16 -19.30
C HIS A 31 -16.35 5.95 -19.32
N MET A 32 -15.46 5.72 -18.35
CA MET A 32 -14.16 6.40 -18.27
C MET A 32 -13.30 6.07 -19.49
N ASN A 33 -13.26 4.80 -19.92
CA ASN A 33 -12.50 4.39 -21.11
C ASN A 33 -13.03 5.02 -22.40
N ARG A 34 -14.35 5.15 -22.55
CA ARG A 34 -14.97 5.70 -23.78
C ARG A 34 -14.99 7.23 -23.84
N LYS A 35 -15.30 7.90 -22.72
CA LYS A 35 -15.52 9.37 -22.67
C LYS A 35 -14.34 10.14 -22.10
N HIS A 36 -13.49 9.49 -21.30
CA HIS A 36 -12.37 10.13 -20.62
C HIS A 36 -11.05 9.34 -20.73
N PRO A 37 -10.64 8.90 -21.94
CA PRO A 37 -9.50 7.99 -22.12
C PRO A 37 -8.18 8.55 -21.57
N LYS A 38 -7.92 9.85 -21.75
CA LYS A 38 -6.72 10.51 -21.20
C LYS A 38 -6.65 10.46 -19.67
N TYR A 39 -7.80 10.52 -18.99
CA TYR A 39 -7.84 10.46 -17.54
C TYR A 39 -7.73 9.01 -17.04
N ALA A 40 -8.31 8.05 -17.77
CA ALA A 40 -8.11 6.63 -17.50
C ALA A 40 -6.62 6.24 -17.60
N GLU A 41 -5.92 6.70 -18.65
CA GLU A 41 -4.47 6.52 -18.77
C GLU A 41 -3.69 7.19 -17.63
N TYR A 42 -4.12 8.37 -17.19
CA TYR A 42 -3.50 9.06 -16.06
C TYR A 42 -3.64 8.28 -14.75
N LEU A 43 -4.82 7.70 -14.48
CA LEU A 43 -5.04 6.88 -13.29
C LEU A 43 -4.16 5.64 -13.30
N GLN A 44 -4.09 4.92 -14.43
CA GLN A 44 -3.19 3.77 -14.56
C GLN A 44 -1.73 4.16 -14.31
N LYS A 45 -1.23 5.23 -14.93
CA LYS A 45 0.13 5.74 -14.70
C LYS A 45 0.36 6.18 -13.26
N ARG A 46 -0.69 6.62 -12.56
CA ARG A 46 -0.61 6.97 -11.13
C ARG A 46 -0.49 5.73 -10.27
N GLU A 47 -1.32 4.72 -10.49
CA GLU A 47 -1.25 3.44 -9.78
C GLU A 47 0.11 2.75 -10.00
N GLU A 48 0.65 2.81 -11.22
CA GLU A 48 2.00 2.33 -11.53
C GLU A 48 3.12 3.07 -10.79
N LYS A 49 2.90 4.34 -10.42
CA LYS A 49 3.84 5.14 -9.65
C LYS A 49 3.64 4.99 -8.15
N GLU A 50 2.41 4.85 -7.67
CA GLU A 50 2.07 4.58 -6.28
C GLU A 50 2.54 3.17 -5.85
N THR A 51 2.65 2.24 -6.79
CA THR A 51 3.29 0.93 -6.56
C THR A 51 4.82 0.99 -6.44
N LEU A 52 5.44 2.16 -6.67
CA LEU A 52 6.86 2.36 -6.46
C LEU A 52 7.12 2.85 -5.03
N SER A 53 7.96 2.13 -4.31
CA SER A 53 8.56 2.58 -3.05
C SER A 53 9.87 3.32 -3.33
N ILE A 54 10.25 4.28 -2.48
CA ILE A 54 11.58 4.93 -2.59
C ILE A 54 12.58 4.14 -1.76
N CYS A 55 13.68 3.69 -2.36
CA CYS A 55 14.79 3.10 -1.63
C CYS A 55 15.43 4.13 -0.69
N GLY A 56 15.47 3.85 0.61
CA GLY A 56 16.08 4.75 1.61
C GLY A 56 17.60 4.92 1.48
N TYR A 57 18.27 4.02 0.74
CA TYR A 57 19.74 4.03 0.61
C TYR A 57 20.23 4.79 -0.63
N CYS A 58 19.48 4.77 -1.73
CA CYS A 58 19.87 5.42 -2.98
C CYS A 58 18.84 6.40 -3.55
N GLY A 59 17.68 6.55 -2.90
CA GLY A 59 16.61 7.46 -3.32
C GLY A 59 15.88 7.06 -4.61
N ARG A 60 16.13 5.86 -5.17
CA ARG A 60 15.48 5.39 -6.39
C ARG A 60 14.07 4.87 -6.12
N LEU A 61 13.14 5.17 -7.03
CA LEU A 61 11.81 4.56 -7.07
C LEU A 61 11.90 3.12 -7.57
N ILE A 62 11.36 2.17 -6.79
CA ILE A 62 11.51 0.73 -7.00
C ILE A 62 10.19 0.01 -6.70
N LYS A 63 9.84 -1.00 -7.51
CA LYS A 63 8.64 -1.81 -7.30
C LYS A 63 8.84 -2.87 -6.22
N ASP A 64 9.99 -3.56 -6.26
CA ASP A 64 10.36 -4.58 -5.29
C ASP A 64 11.59 -4.12 -4.51
N TRP A 65 11.38 -3.78 -3.25
CA TRP A 65 12.45 -3.37 -2.35
C TRP A 65 13.50 -4.45 -2.15
N ARG A 66 13.07 -5.70 -1.98
CA ARG A 66 13.95 -6.80 -1.57
C ARG A 66 14.89 -7.17 -2.71
N ALA A 67 14.35 -7.30 -3.92
CA ALA A 67 15.16 -7.56 -5.11
C ALA A 67 16.15 -6.42 -5.38
N HIS A 68 15.71 -5.17 -5.21
CA HIS A 68 16.58 -4.00 -5.40
C HIS A 68 17.75 -3.97 -4.42
N VAL A 69 17.49 -4.14 -3.11
CA VAL A 69 18.56 -4.12 -2.09
C VAL A 69 19.55 -5.26 -2.32
N GLN A 70 19.09 -6.45 -2.72
CA GLN A 70 19.97 -7.57 -3.03
C GLN A 70 20.89 -7.29 -4.22
N GLY A 71 20.40 -6.62 -5.26
CA GLY A 71 21.21 -6.34 -6.46
C GLY A 71 22.06 -5.07 -6.36
N SER A 72 21.53 -4.01 -5.74
CA SER A 72 22.14 -2.66 -5.74
C SER A 72 22.87 -2.31 -4.45
N HIS A 73 22.57 -2.99 -3.34
CA HIS A 73 23.16 -2.73 -2.02
C HIS A 73 23.61 -4.01 -1.29
N PRO A 74 24.40 -4.89 -1.94
CA PRO A 74 24.84 -6.15 -1.33
C PRO A 74 25.65 -5.96 -0.03
N GLU A 75 26.31 -4.82 0.13
CA GLU A 75 27.08 -4.44 1.30
C GLU A 75 26.24 -4.38 2.59
N LEU A 76 24.96 -3.99 2.49
CA LEU A 76 24.05 -3.93 3.63
C LEU A 76 23.70 -5.32 4.17
N ILE A 77 23.56 -6.29 3.27
CA ILE A 77 23.24 -7.67 3.61
C ILE A 77 24.46 -8.32 4.29
N ALA A 78 25.66 -8.08 3.76
CA ALA A 78 26.91 -8.58 4.34
C ALA A 78 27.18 -8.00 5.74
N ALA A 79 26.85 -6.72 5.97
CA ALA A 79 26.99 -6.08 7.27
C ALA A 79 25.98 -6.60 8.31
N TYR A 80 24.74 -6.91 7.90
CA TYR A 80 23.73 -7.49 8.79
C TYR A 80 24.07 -8.92 9.20
N ALA A 81 24.59 -9.74 8.27
CA ALA A 81 25.02 -11.11 8.55
C ALA A 81 26.12 -11.16 9.63
N ARG A 82 27.04 -10.20 9.64
CA ARG A 82 28.11 -10.10 10.65
C ARG A 82 27.63 -9.63 12.03
N LYS A 83 26.46 -8.98 12.12
CA LYS A 83 25.91 -8.45 13.38
C LYS A 83 25.05 -9.45 14.16
N LYS A 84 24.73 -10.62 13.61
CA LYS A 84 24.17 -11.73 14.40
C LYS A 84 25.29 -12.29 15.29
N LYS A 85 25.40 -11.75 16.51
CA LYS A 85 26.01 -12.51 17.62
C LYS A 85 25.28 -13.86 17.71
N PRO A 86 25.98 -14.99 17.93
CA PRO A 86 25.32 -16.24 18.32
C PRO A 86 24.40 -15.93 19.50
N LYS A 87 23.19 -16.50 19.51
CA LYS A 87 22.39 -16.51 20.73
C LYS A 87 23.22 -17.26 21.77
N GLU A 88 23.50 -16.64 22.90
CA GLU A 88 23.88 -17.38 24.09
C GLU A 88 22.65 -18.22 24.45
N ASP A 89 22.84 -19.52 24.68
CA ASP A 89 21.77 -20.41 25.08
C ASP A 89 21.19 -19.88 26.39
N ASP A 90 19.89 -19.58 26.41
CA ASP A 90 19.18 -19.08 27.59
C ASP A 90 19.33 -20.15 28.70
N GLU A 91 20.13 -19.87 29.74
CA GLU A 91 20.14 -20.68 30.94
C GLU A 91 18.72 -20.66 31.53
N GLU A 92 18.13 -21.84 31.75
CA GLU A 92 16.81 -22.00 32.35
C GLU A 92 16.82 -21.35 33.75
N GLU A 93 16.13 -20.21 33.90
CA GLU A 93 15.95 -19.58 35.21
C GLU A 93 15.17 -20.54 36.14
N ASP A 94 15.82 -21.04 37.19
CA ASP A 94 15.19 -21.86 38.22
C ASP A 94 14.36 -20.98 39.18
N PHE A 95 13.04 -21.02 39.00
CA PHE A 95 12.07 -20.29 39.83
C PHE A 95 11.73 -20.99 41.16
N SER A 96 12.44 -22.06 41.55
CA SER A 96 12.14 -22.83 42.76
C SER A 96 12.23 -22.03 44.07
N GLN A 97 12.78 -20.81 44.07
CA GLN A 97 12.88 -19.97 45.28
C GLN A 97 11.83 -18.85 45.37
N MET A 98 10.93 -18.70 44.40
CA MET A 98 10.01 -17.53 44.38
C MET A 98 8.78 -17.65 45.29
N PHE A 99 8.52 -18.83 45.89
CA PHE A 99 7.44 -19.01 46.85
C PHE A 99 7.94 -19.73 48.10
N ASN A 100 8.44 -18.98 49.08
CA ASN A 100 8.43 -19.46 50.46
C ASN A 100 7.01 -19.27 51.01
N LEU A 101 6.24 -20.36 51.00
CA LEU A 101 4.97 -20.54 51.70
C LEU A 101 5.18 -20.56 53.22
#